data_AF-M3FM03-F1
#
_entry.id   AF-M3FM03-F1
#
_cell.length_a   1.000
_cell.length_b   1.000
_cell.length_c   1.000
_cell.angle_alpha   90.00
_cell.angle_beta   90.00
_cell.angle_gamma   90.00
#
_symmetry.space_group_name_H-M   'P 1'
#
loop_
_entity.id
_entity.type
_entity.pdbx_description
1 polymer ?
#
loop_
_entity_poly.entity_id
_entity_poly.type
_entity_poly.pdbx_seq_one_letter_code
_entity_poly.pdbx_strand_id
1 'polypeptide(L)' 'MVISGTSPDDSLVEIVEIPKHSWFVGVQFHPEFQSRPTKPHPLFAGFIRAAVKYSKKGSS' A
#
# COMPACT_ATOMS: atom_id res chain seq x y z
N MET A 1 -9.30 11.08 -0.33
CA MET A 1 -8.73 10.11 -1.27
C MET A 1 -7.92 10.89 -2.28
N VAL A 2 -6.76 10.39 -2.67
CA VAL A 2 -5.87 11.02 -3.65
C VAL A 2 -5.43 9.97 -4.67
N ILE A 3 -5.23 10.39 -5.92
CA ILE A 3 -4.62 9.57 -6.96
C ILE A 3 -3.10 9.76 -6.79
N SER A 4 -2.40 8.67 -6.46
CA SER A 4 -0.96 8.67 -6.18
C SER A 4 -0.15 8.04 -7.31
N GLY A 5 -0.81 7.45 -8.31
CA GLY A 5 -0.17 6.88 -9.49
C GLY A 5 -1.15 6.70 -10.63
N THR A 6 -0.67 7.00 -11.84
CA THR A 6 -1.37 6.88 -13.12
C THR A 6 -0.53 6.07 -14.09
N SER A 7 -1.13 5.58 -15.17
CA SER A 7 -0.42 5.03 -16.32
C SER A 7 0.51 6.09 -16.93
N PRO A 8 1.55 5.70 -17.70
CA PRO A 8 2.51 6.66 -18.27
C PRO A 8 1.90 7.73 -19.18
N ASP A 9 0.70 7.47 -19.72
CA ASP A 9 -0.09 8.36 -20.56
C ASP A 9 -1.22 9.08 -19.78
N ASP A 10 -1.25 8.96 -18.46
CA ASP A 10 -2.23 9.53 -17.53
C ASP A 10 -3.71 9.12 -17.78
N SER A 11 -3.95 8.10 -18.62
CA SER A 11 -5.30 7.68 -18.98
C SER A 11 -5.98 6.77 -17.95
N LEU A 12 -5.18 6.06 -17.14
CA LEU A 12 -5.66 5.11 -16.14
C LEU A 12 -5.10 5.44 -14.75
N VAL A 13 -5.94 5.29 -13.73
CA VAL A 13 -5.53 5.37 -12.33
C VAL A 13 -4.99 4.02 -11.89
N GLU A 14 -3.73 4.00 -11.45
CA GLU A 14 -3.02 2.78 -11.04
C GLU A 14 -2.90 2.66 -9.51
N ILE A 15 -2.81 3.78 -8.80
CA ILE A 15 -2.59 3.82 -7.34
C ILE A 15 -3.46 4.90 -6.70
N VAL A 16 -4.13 4.55 -5.60
CA VAL A 16 -4.93 5.48 -4.79
C VAL A 16 -4.59 5.37 -3.30
N GLU A 17 -4.65 6.50 -2.60
CA GLU A 17 -4.36 6.56 -1.17
C GLU A 17 -5.42 7.36 -0.40
N ILE A 18 -5.55 7.09 0.90
CA ILE A 18 -6.38 7.89 1.82
C ILE A 18 -5.46 8.50 2.89
N PRO A 19 -5.05 9.78 2.77
CA PRO A 19 -4.08 10.40 3.68
C PRO A 19 -4.52 10.45 5.15
N LYS A 20 -5.83 10.44 5.41
CA LYS A 20 -6.39 10.43 6.77
C LYS A 20 -6.40 9.04 7.43
N HIS A 21 -6.09 7.98 6.67
CA HIS A 21 -5.98 6.62 7.19
C HIS A 21 -4.51 6.28 7.45
N SER A 22 -4.20 5.60 8.56
CA SER A 22 -2.81 5.34 8.97
C SER A 22 -2.01 4.52 7.95
N TRP A 23 -2.70 3.71 7.14
CA TRP A 23 -2.16 3.02 5.98
C TRP A 23 -3.29 2.56 5.08
N PHE A 24 -3.49 3.24 3.95
CA PHE A 24 -4.47 2.85 2.93
C PHE A 24 -3.87 3.11 1.56
N VAL A 25 -3.60 2.03 0.83
CA VAL A 25 -3.07 2.07 -0.53
C VAL A 25 -3.83 1.03 -1.33
N GLY A 26 -4.49 1.45 -2.42
CA GLY A 26 -5.10 0.59 -3.41
C GLY A 26 -4.30 0.62 -4.70
N VAL A 27 -4.10 -0.53 -5.32
CA VAL A 27 -3.37 -0.67 -6.59
C VAL A 27 -4.18 -1.51 -7.57
N GLN A 28 -4.10 -1.22 -8.87
CA GLN A 28 -4.76 -2.01 -9.92
C GLN A 28 -3.92 -3.23 -10.32
N PHE A 29 -2.59 -3.08 -10.37
CA PHE A 29 -1.66 -4.16 -10.68
C PHE A 29 -1.50 -5.19 -9.55
N HIS A 30 -0.79 -6.28 -9.86
CA HIS A 30 -0.58 -7.45 -8.98
C HIS A 30 0.84 -7.47 -8.36
N PRO A 31 1.11 -6.73 -7.26
CA PRO A 31 2.43 -6.70 -6.62
C PRO A 31 2.85 -8.04 -5.99
N GLU A 32 1.92 -8.97 -5.79
CA GLU A 32 2.16 -10.31 -5.26
C GLU A 32 3.13 -11.12 -6.11
N PHE A 33 3.06 -10.98 -7.44
CA PHE A 33 3.94 -11.72 -8.36
C PHE A 33 5.39 -11.25 -8.31
N GLN A 34 5.63 -10.02 -7.83
CA GLN A 34 6.97 -9.45 -7.69
C GLN A 34 7.55 -9.62 -6.28
N SER A 35 6.75 -10.07 -5.32
CA SER A 35 7.18 -10.30 -3.94
C SER A 35 7.95 -11.61 -3.80
N ARG A 36 9.08 -11.60 -3.09
CA ARG A 36 9.89 -12.81 -2.80
C ARG A 36 10.14 -12.96 -1.31
N PRO A 37 10.34 -14.19 -0.78
CA PRO A 37 10.61 -14.39 0.64
C PRO A 37 11.78 -13.58 1.20
N THR A 38 12.86 -13.44 0.42
CA THR A 38 14.05 -12.65 0.81
C THR A 38 13.96 -11.17 0.45
N LYS A 39 12.96 -10.77 -0.33
CA LYS A 39 12.74 -9.40 -0.80
C LYS A 39 11.23 -9.14 -0.95
N PRO A 40 10.52 -8.88 0.17
CA PRO A 40 9.08 -8.64 0.12
C PRO A 40 8.79 -7.33 -0.62
N HIS A 41 7.70 -7.30 -1.38
CA HIS A 41 7.28 -6.08 -2.06
C HIS A 41 7.01 -4.96 -1.03
N PRO A 42 7.42 -3.70 -1.30
CA PRO A 42 7.27 -2.60 -0.35
C PRO A 42 5.84 -2.38 0.17
N LEU A 43 4.83 -2.60 -0.67
CA LEU A 43 3.41 -2.49 -0.28
C LEU A 43 3.04 -3.47 0.84
N PHE A 44 3.42 -4.74 0.73
CA PHE A 44 3.13 -5.74 1.77
C PHE A 44 3.93 -5.47 3.04
N ALA A 45 5.22 -5.17 2.90
CA ALA A 45 6.06 -4.85 4.05
C ALA A 45 5.56 -3.60 4.79
N GLY A 46 5.10 -2.59 4.06
CA GLY A 46 4.47 -1.39 4.60
C GLY A 46 3.15 -1.69 5.32
N PHE A 47 2.28 -2.49 4.70
CA PHE A 47 1.01 -2.92 5.28
C PHE A 47 1.19 -3.64 6.60
N ILE A 48 2.07 -4.65 6.67
CA ILE A 48 2.33 -5.40 7.90
C ILE A 48 2.91 -4.48 9.00
N ARG A 49 3.84 -3.59 8.65
CA ARG A 49 4.36 -2.60 9.61
C ARG A 49 3.26 -1.71 10.18
N ALA A 50 2.35 -1.24 9.33
CA ALA A 50 1.23 -0.42 9.77
C ALA A 50 0.24 -1.22 10.64
N ALA A 51 -0.05 -2.46 10.29
CA ALA A 51 -0.89 -3.36 11.08
C ALA A 51 -0.31 -3.61 12.48
N VAL A 52 1.00 -3.87 12.58
CA VAL A 52 1.69 -4.03 13.87
C VAL A 52 1.61 -2.75 14.70
N LYS A 53 1.82 -1.57 14.09
CA LYS A 53 1.68 -0.28 14.79
C LYS A 53 0.25 -0.06 15.29
N TYR A 54 -0.75 -0.38 14.47
CA TYR A 54 -2.16 -0.27 14.83
C TYR A 54 -2.51 -1.20 15.99
N SER A 55 -2.08 -2.46 15.93
CA SER A 55 -2.29 -3.45 16.99
C SER A 55 -1.73 -2.97 18.33
N LYS A 56 -0.50 -2.42 18.35
CA LYS A 56 0.11 -1.88 19.58
C LYS A 56 -0.64 -0.66 20.13
N LYS A 57 -1.30 0.12 19.28
CA LYS A 57 -2.04 1.33 19.67
C LYS A 57 -3.35 1.02 20.40
N GLY A 58 -3.94 -0.17 20.19
CA GLY A 58 -5.17 -0.61 20.86
C GLY A 58 -4.94 -1.35 22.19
N SER A 59 -3.69 -1.46 22.65
CA SER A 59 -3.31 -2.15 23.89
C SER A 59 -2.84 -1.18 24.98
N SER A 60 -3.31 0.08 24.95
CA SER A 60 -3.05 1.12 25.95
C SER A 60 -4.34 1.74 26.43
#